data_AF-A0A3C0KB23-F1
#
_entry.id   AF-A0A3C0KB23-F1
#
_cell.length_a   1.000
_cell.length_b   1.000
_cell.length_c   1.000
_cell.angle_alpha   90.00
_cell.angle_beta   90.00
_cell.angle_gamma   90.00
#
_symmetry.space_group_name_H-M   'P 1'
#
loop_
_entity.id
_entity.type
_entity.pdbx_description
1 polymer ?
#
loop_
_entity_poly.entity_id
_entity_poly.type
_entity_poly.pdbx_seq_one_letter_code
_entity_poly.pdbx_strand_id
1 'polypeptide(L)' 'YAKQLPKLNLFTIDEAFGGWTQAKKVHFADGGTFDQIYTKK' A
#
# COMPACT_ATOMS: atom_id res chain seq x y z
N TYR A 1 -12.03 12.78 -22.09
CA TYR A 1 -11.69 11.85 -21.00
C TYR A 1 -10.20 11.47 -20.96
N ALA A 2 -9.61 10.88 -22.01
CA ALA A 2 -8.18 10.46 -21.96
C ALA A 2 -7.15 11.60 -21.77
N LYS A 3 -7.46 12.85 -22.14
CA LYS A 3 -6.58 14.02 -21.92
C LYS A 3 -6.44 14.45 -20.44
N GLN A 4 -7.28 13.92 -19.55
CA GLN A 4 -7.28 14.26 -18.13
C GLN A 4 -6.51 13.25 -17.26
N LEU A 5 -6.11 12.12 -17.83
CA LEU A 5 -5.37 11.08 -17.12
C LEU A 5 -3.92 11.07 -17.66
N PRO A 6 -2.97 11.73 -16.97
CA PRO A 6 -1.57 11.67 -17.36
C PRO A 6 -1.07 10.22 -17.28
N LYS A 7 -0.10 9.86 -18.13
CA LYS A 7 0.59 8.57 -17.99
C LYS A 7 1.36 8.58 -16.67
N LEU A 8 0.98 7.68 -15.77
CA LEU A 8 1.67 7.43 -14.51
C LEU A 8 2.30 6.04 -14.57
N ASN A 9 3.48 5.92 -13.95
CA ASN A 9 4.09 4.62 -13.71
C ASN A 9 3.40 4.00 -12.51
N LEU A 10 2.43 3.15 -12.80
CA LEU A 10 1.69 2.40 -11.79
C LEU A 10 2.41 1.08 -11.52
N PHE A 11 2.30 0.60 -10.29
CA PHE A 11 2.73 -0.73 -9.90
C PHE A 11 1.53 -1.50 -9.35
N THR A 12 1.58 -2.82 -9.46
CA THR A 12 0.59 -3.70 -8.87
C THR A 12 0.98 -4.07 -7.45
N ILE A 13 -0.02 -4.48 -6.66
CA ILE A 13 0.24 -4.94 -5.29
C ILE A 13 1.07 -6.21 -5.24
N ASP A 14 0.96 -7.06 -6.26
CA ASP A 14 1.75 -8.28 -6.37
C ASP A 14 3.23 -7.94 -6.58
N GLU A 15 3.54 -6.98 -7.46
CA GLU A 15 4.91 -6.51 -7.70
C GLU A 15 5.53 -5.82 -6.48
N ALA A 16 4.77 -5.01 -5.75
CA ALA A 16 5.30 -4.23 -4.65
C ALA A 16 5.30 -4.96 -3.30
N PHE A 17 4.36 -5.89 -3.08
CA PHE A 17 4.12 -6.45 -1.75
C PHE A 17 3.90 -7.97 -1.73
N GLY A 18 3.93 -8.65 -2.88
CA GLY A 18 3.65 -10.10 -2.97
C GLY A 18 2.17 -10.44 -2.75
N GLY A 19 1.28 -9.48 -2.98
CA GLY A 19 -0.17 -9.65 -2.94
C GLY A 19 -0.85 -9.16 -1.65
N TRP A 20 -2.17 -9.07 -1.70
CA TRP A 20 -2.98 -8.49 -0.61
C TRP A 20 -2.82 -9.20 0.74
N THR A 21 -2.66 -10.52 0.75
CA THR A 21 -2.48 -11.30 1.98
C THR A 21 -1.23 -10.87 2.73
N GLN A 22 -0.12 -10.70 2.01
CA GLN A 22 1.16 -10.29 2.60
C GLN A 22 1.15 -8.81 2.97
N ALA A 23 0.62 -7.95 2.09
CA ALA A 23 0.46 -6.52 2.39
C ALA A 23 -0.38 -6.27 3.64
N LYS A 24 -1.50 -6.98 3.80
CA LYS A 24 -2.38 -6.88 4.98
C LYS A 24 -1.65 -7.26 6.26
N LYS A 25 -0.91 -8.37 6.25
CA LYS A 25 -0.18 -8.86 7.43
C LYS A 25 0.93 -7.92 7.88
N VAL A 26 1.69 -7.36 6.94
CA VAL A 26 2.86 -6.52 7.26
C VAL A 26 2.44 -5.10 7.66
N HIS A 27 1.47 -4.52 6.93
CA HIS A 27 1.16 -3.10 7.09
C HIS A 27 -0.04 -2.82 7.98
N PHE A 28 -1.02 -3.72 8.05
CA PHE A 28 -2.36 -3.45 8.60
C PHE A 28 -2.81 -4.44 9.68
N ALA A 29 -1.98 -5.40 10.07
CA ALA A 29 -2.26 -6.24 11.25
C ALA A 29 -1.99 -5.45 12.53
N ASP A 30 -2.55 -5.90 13.66
CA ASP A 30 -2.31 -5.30 14.99
C ASP A 30 -0.81 -5.29 15.32
N GLY A 31 -0.25 -4.10 15.60
CA GLY A 31 1.19 -3.88 15.77
C GLY A 31 1.97 -3.70 14.46
N GLY A 32 1.28 -3.67 13.32
CA GLY A 32 1.83 -3.44 12.00
C GLY A 32 2.36 -2.02 11.81
N THR A 33 2.90 -1.73 10.62
CA THR A 33 3.54 -0.43 10.36
C THR A 33 2.57 0.73 10.50
N PHE A 34 1.27 0.53 10.21
CA PHE A 34 0.25 1.57 10.36
C PHE A 34 0.10 2.01 11.83
N ASP A 35 0.01 1.06 12.76
CA ASP A 35 -0.14 1.34 14.18
C ASP A 35 1.07 2.10 14.74
N GLN A 36 2.28 1.74 14.31
CA GLN A 36 3.54 2.38 14.76
C GLN A 36 3.65 3.86 14.34
N ILE A 37 3.05 4.22 13.20
CA ILE A 37 3.05 5.60 12.69
C ILE A 37 1.89 6.37 13.34
N TYR A 38 0.74 5.73 13.55
CA TYR A 38 -0.45 6.38 14.12
C TYR A 38 -0.33 6.65 15.63
N THR A 39 0.38 5.80 16.38
CA THR A 39 0.57 5.96 17.83
C THR A 39 1.75 6.85 18.21
N LYS A 40 2.65 7.17 17.28
CA LYS A 40 3.66 8.24 17.46
C LYS A 40 2.98 9.61 17.27
N LYS A 41 2.22 10.04 18.26
CA LYS A 41 1.81 11.43 18.44
C LYS A 41 2.81 12.18 19.31
#